data_AF-A0A2K8L2Z0-F1
#
_entry.id   AF-A0A2K8L2Z0-F1
#
_cell.length_a   1.000
_cell.length_b   1.000
_cell.length_c   1.000
_cell.angle_alpha   90.00
_cell.angle_beta   90.00
_cell.angle_gamma   90.00
#
_symmetry.space_group_name_H-M   'P 1'
#
loop_
_entity.id
_entity.type
_entity.pdbx_description
1 polymer ?
#
loop_
_entity_poly.entity_id
_entity_poly.type
_entity_poly.pdbx_seq_one_letter_code
_entity_poly.pdbx_strand_id
1 'polypeptide(L)'
;MIKYQAEFEGYIRDIGVGPADKVAASVKSSVASLNSVSKHLGINIDTKTLGSNSDIDELAERLSKMGRISTKNIKHYRSAMLQYVNMVNGK
;
A
#
# COMPACT_ATOMS: atom_id res chain seq x y z
N MET A 1 7.32 1.45 -9.07
CA MET A 1 7.16 2.84 -8.58
C MET A 1 5.67 3.08 -8.32
N ILE A 2 5.31 3.95 -7.36
CA ILE A 2 3.90 4.26 -7.06
C ILE A 2 3.44 5.44 -7.93
N LYS A 3 2.37 5.26 -8.70
CA LYS A 3 1.70 6.34 -9.41
C LYS A 3 0.76 7.06 -8.43
N TYR A 4 0.79 8.40 -8.44
CA TYR A 4 0.06 9.27 -7.50
C TYR A 4 0.57 9.24 -6.05
N GLN A 5 1.89 9.11 -5.87
CA GLN A 5 2.49 9.05 -4.53
C GLN A 5 2.12 10.29 -3.67
N ALA A 6 2.18 11.50 -4.23
CA ALA A 6 1.86 12.73 -3.48
C ALA A 6 0.39 12.78 -3.01
N GLU A 7 -0.55 12.35 -3.85
CA GLU A 7 -1.97 12.25 -3.50
C GLU A 7 -2.20 11.19 -2.41
N PHE A 8 -1.51 10.05 -2.53
CA PHE A 8 -1.57 9.00 -1.51
C PHE A 8 -1.00 9.47 -0.17
N GLU A 9 0.13 10.18 -0.18
CA GLU A 9 0.69 10.78 1.03
C GLU A 9 -0.28 11.79 1.66
N GLY A 10 -0.98 12.59 0.84
CA GLY A 10 -2.06 13.48 1.29
C GLY A 10 -3.22 12.73 1.93
N TYR A 11 -3.71 11.69 1.27
CA TYR A 11 -4.81 10.86 1.77
C TYR A 11 -4.47 10.20 3.11
N ILE A 12 -3.28 9.61 3.26
CA ILE A 12 -2.86 9.00 4.52
C ILE A 12 -2.75 10.04 5.65
N ARG A 13 -2.35 11.27 5.33
CA ARG A 13 -2.32 12.37 6.31
C ARG A 13 -3.72 12.76 6.75
N ASP A 14 -4.67 12.78 5.83
CA ASP A 14 -6.06 13.18 6.09
C ASP A 14 -6.81 12.15 6.95
N ILE A 15 -6.67 10.85 6.64
CA ILE A 15 -7.29 9.77 7.43
C ILE A 15 -6.55 9.45 8.74
N GLY A 16 -5.34 10.00 8.92
CA GLY A 16 -4.47 9.72 10.04
C GLY A 16 -4.94 10.40 11.32
N VAL A 17 -5.60 9.65 12.22
CA VAL A 17 -6.01 10.18 13.54
C VAL A 17 -4.88 10.01 14.56
N GLY A 18 -4.20 11.10 14.90
CA GLY A 18 -3.20 11.11 15.96
C GLY A 18 -2.27 12.32 15.93
N PRO A 19 -1.29 12.38 16.85
CA PRO A 19 -0.24 13.41 16.83
C PRO A 19 0.50 13.44 15.49
N ALA A 20 0.90 14.62 15.03
CA ALA A 20 1.52 14.84 13.72
C ALA A 20 2.69 13.89 13.43
N ASP A 21 3.53 13.59 14.43
CA ASP A 21 4.67 12.66 14.29
C ASP A 21 4.23 11.22 13.99
N LYS A 22 3.12 10.77 14.58
CA LYS A 22 2.57 9.42 14.31
C LYS A 22 1.97 9.34 12.91
N VAL A 23 1.32 10.42 12.46
CA VAL A 23 0.78 10.52 11.10
C VAL A 23 1.92 10.47 10.08
N ALA A 24 2.98 11.26 10.28
CA ALA A 24 4.15 11.26 9.41
C ALA A 24 4.85 9.88 9.34
N ALA A 25 4.98 9.20 10.49
CA ALA A 25 5.50 7.83 10.52
C ALA A 25 4.61 6.83 9.77
N SER A 26 3.29 6.98 9.88
CA SER A 26 2.30 6.17 9.15
C SER A 26 2.44 6.34 7.64
N VAL A 27 2.49 7.59 7.14
CA VAL A 27 2.69 7.92 5.72
C VAL A 27 3.95 7.23 5.18
N LYS A 28 5.08 7.40 5.88
CA LYS A 28 6.37 6.82 5.46
C LYS A 28 6.30 5.29 5.40
N SER A 29 5.64 4.66 6.36
CA SER A 29 5.51 3.20 6.42
C SER A 29 4.59 2.65 5.31
N SER A 30 3.47 3.32 5.03
CA SER A 30 2.56 2.94 3.95
C SER A 30 3.21 3.08 2.56
N VAL A 31 3.93 4.19 2.32
CA VAL A 31 4.68 4.40 1.07
C VAL A 31 5.81 3.37 0.92
N ALA A 32 6.56 3.08 1.99
CA ALA A 32 7.62 2.07 1.97
C ALA A 32 7.06 0.66 1.67
N SER A 33 5.89 0.35 2.22
CA SER A 33 5.18 -0.90 1.98
C SER A 33 4.78 -1.06 0.51
N LEU A 34 4.12 -0.07 -0.08
CA LEU A 34 3.75 -0.09 -1.50
C LEU A 34 4.96 -0.15 -2.44
N ASN A 35 6.04 0.58 -2.12
CA ASN A 35 7.29 0.50 -2.88
C ASN A 35 7.91 -0.89 -2.79
N SER A 36 7.84 -1.54 -1.63
CA SER A 36 8.31 -2.92 -1.46
C SER A 36 7.49 -3.89 -2.30
N VAL A 37 6.15 -3.77 -2.31
CA VAL A 37 5.26 -4.58 -3.16
C VAL A 37 5.63 -4.42 -4.64
N SER A 38 5.74 -3.17 -5.10
CA SER A 38 6.16 -2.82 -6.45
C SER A 38 7.50 -3.48 -6.83
N LYS A 39 8.49 -3.40 -5.94
CA LYS A 39 9.83 -3.97 -6.15
C LYS A 39 9.81 -5.51 -6.15
N HIS A 40 9.04 -6.12 -5.25
CA HIS A 40 8.95 -7.58 -5.15
C HIS A 40 8.28 -8.21 -6.37
N LEU A 41 7.24 -7.56 -6.90
CA LEU A 41 6.44 -8.07 -8.01
C LEU A 41 6.89 -7.53 -9.38
N GLY A 42 7.77 -6.53 -9.42
CA GLY A 42 8.21 -5.90 -10.66
C GLY A 42 7.11 -5.12 -11.38
N ILE A 43 6.10 -4.65 -10.63
CA ILE A 43 4.94 -3.92 -11.18
C ILE A 43 4.99 -2.45 -10.76
N ASN A 44 4.32 -1.59 -11.52
CA ASN A 44 3.95 -0.27 -11.03
C ASN A 44 2.63 -0.36 -10.27
N ILE A 45 2.50 0.44 -9.22
CA ILE A 45 1.25 0.54 -8.47
C ILE A 45 0.46 1.70 -9.06
N ASP A 46 -0.60 1.36 -9.76
CA ASP A 46 -1.61 2.28 -10.29
C ASP A 46 -3.01 1.65 -10.24
N THR A 47 -4.03 2.43 -10.61
CA THR A 47 -5.44 2.02 -10.55
C THR A 47 -5.79 0.79 -11.39
N LYS A 48 -4.95 0.41 -12.37
CA LYS A 48 -5.14 -0.80 -13.18
C LYS A 48 -4.56 -2.05 -12.52
N THR A 49 -3.54 -1.88 -11.69
CA THR A 49 -2.85 -2.99 -10.99
C THR A 49 -3.31 -3.16 -9.55
N LEU A 50 -3.88 -2.12 -8.97
CA LEU A 50 -4.32 -2.04 -7.58
C LEU A 50 -5.48 -1.04 -7.49
N GLY A 51 -6.64 -1.42 -8.04
CA GLY A 51 -7.85 -0.61 -8.04
C GLY A 51 -8.97 -1.17 -7.16
N SER A 52 -8.87 -2.44 -6.77
CA SER A 52 -9.93 -3.19 -6.09
C SER A 52 -9.39 -4.08 -4.98
N ASN A 53 -10.28 -4.53 -4.09
CA ASN A 53 -9.93 -5.49 -3.04
C ASN A 53 -9.48 -6.84 -3.63
N SER A 54 -10.01 -7.24 -4.78
CA SER A 54 -9.57 -8.45 -5.48
C SER A 54 -8.10 -8.36 -5.90
N ASP A 55 -7.64 -7.19 -6.34
CA ASP A 55 -6.22 -6.98 -6.66
C ASP A 55 -5.33 -7.13 -5.43
N ILE A 56 -5.79 -6.65 -4.26
CA ILE A 56 -5.06 -6.81 -2.99
C ILE A 56 -4.84 -8.29 -2.68
N ASP A 57 -5.88 -9.10 -2.85
CA ASP A 57 -5.84 -10.53 -2.56
C ASP A 57 -4.88 -11.24 -3.53
N GLU A 58 -4.95 -10.93 -4.82
CA GLU A 58 -4.04 -11.48 -5.84
C GLU A 58 -2.58 -11.11 -5.56
N LEU A 59 -2.29 -9.84 -5.32
CA LEU A 59 -0.93 -9.36 -5.06
C LEU A 59 -0.38 -9.97 -3.76
N ALA A 60 -1.21 -10.05 -2.71
CA ALA A 60 -0.81 -10.67 -1.45
C ALA A 60 -0.52 -12.17 -1.60
N GLU A 61 -1.33 -12.89 -2.40
CA GLU A 61 -1.07 -14.30 -2.70
C GLU A 61 0.23 -14.47 -3.48
N ARG A 62 0.48 -13.62 -4.49
CA ARG A 62 1.74 -13.63 -5.26
C ARG A 62 2.95 -13.36 -4.36
N LEU A 63 2.85 -12.41 -3.43
CA LEU A 63 3.89 -12.14 -2.43
C LEU A 63 4.13 -13.33 -1.49
N SER A 64 3.05 -13.99 -1.06
CA SER A 64 3.12 -15.20 -0.23
C SER A 64 3.80 -16.36 -0.96
N LYS A 65 3.48 -16.56 -2.24
CA LYS A 65 4.05 -17.63 -3.09
C LYS A 65 5.55 -17.48 -3.32
N MET A 66 6.13 -16.29 -3.15
CA MET A 66 7.59 -16.11 -3.23
C MET A 66 8.36 -16.76 -2.08
N GLY A 67 7.70 -17.10 -0.96
CA GLY A 67 8.32 -17.77 0.20
C GLY A 67 9.36 -16.96 0.99
N ARG A 68 9.75 -15.76 0.51
CA ARG A 68 10.78 -14.89 1.11
C ARG A 68 10.23 -13.75 1.97
N ILE A 69 8.91 -13.59 2.03
CA ILE A 69 8.24 -12.50 2.73
C ILE A 69 7.48 -13.07 3.92
N SER A 70 7.72 -12.53 5.10
CA SER A 70 7.02 -12.97 6.32
C SER A 70 5.53 -12.62 6.25
N THR A 71 4.69 -13.45 6.88
CA THR A 71 3.24 -13.20 7.00
C THR A 71 2.95 -11.85 7.66
N LYS A 72 3.79 -11.42 8.59
CA LYS A 72 3.72 -10.07 9.20
C LYS A 72 3.88 -8.97 8.17
N ASN A 73 4.90 -9.07 7.29
CA ASN A 73 5.12 -8.08 6.24
C ASN A 73 3.99 -8.10 5.21
N ILE A 74 3.45 -9.28 4.86
CA ILE A 74 2.29 -9.39 3.97
C ILE A 74 1.06 -8.66 4.55
N LYS A 75 0.82 -8.75 5.87
CA LYS A 75 -0.25 -7.99 6.53
C LYS A 75 -0.03 -6.48 6.42
N HIS A 76 1.19 -6.00 6.64
CA HIS A 76 1.53 -4.58 6.45
C HIS A 76 1.32 -4.13 5.01
N TYR A 77 1.73 -4.95 4.04
CA TYR A 77 1.51 -4.69 2.62
C TYR A 77 0.03 -4.63 2.27
N ARG A 78 -0.80 -5.56 2.77
CA ARG A 78 -2.25 -5.52 2.57
C ARG A 78 -2.88 -4.25 3.11
N SER A 79 -2.48 -3.82 4.30
CA SER A 79 -2.97 -2.57 4.89
C SER A 79 -2.64 -1.36 4.01
N ALA A 80 -1.41 -1.25 3.51
CA ALA A 80 -1.00 -0.16 2.64
C ALA A 80 -1.69 -0.20 1.27
N MET A 81 -1.88 -1.41 0.72
CA MET A 81 -2.63 -1.61 -0.52
C MET A 81 -4.11 -1.22 -0.37
N LEU A 82 -4.73 -1.57 0.75
CA LEU A 82 -6.11 -1.19 1.06
C LEU A 82 -6.27 0.33 1.16
N GLN A 83 -5.34 1.01 1.81
CA GLN A 83 -5.37 2.47 1.88
C GLN A 83 -5.27 3.10 0.48
N TYR A 84 -4.46 2.54 -0.41
CA TYR A 84 -4.34 3.02 -1.78
C TYR A 84 -5.65 2.82 -2.55
N VAL A 85 -6.25 1.63 -2.44
CA VAL A 85 -7.54 1.31 -3.06
C VAL A 85 -8.65 2.23 -2.54
N ASN A 86 -8.67 2.55 -1.25
CA ASN A 86 -9.66 3.48 -0.69
C ASN A 86 -9.47 4.90 -1.23
N MET A 87 -8.22 5.39 -1.30
CA MET A 87 -7.91 6.68 -1.93
C MET A 87 -8.43 6.73 -3.38
N VAL A 88 -8.09 5.72 -4.19
CA VAL A 88 -8.48 5.66 -5.61
C VAL A 88 -10.00 5.63 -5.77
N ASN A 89 -10.70 4.95 -4.86
CA ASN A 89 -12.15 4.81 -4.90
C ASN A 89 -12.90 5.92 -4.14
N GLY A 90 -12.20 6.91 -3.58
CA GLY A 90 -12.80 8.03 -2.85
C GLY A 90 -13.53 7.64 -1.56
N LYS A 91 -13.00 6.65 -0.83
CA LYS A 91 -13.55 6.16 0.45
C LYS A 91 -12.86 6.74 1.68
#